data_AF-A0A3M2SLI3-F1
#
_entry.id   AF-A0A3M2SLI3-F1
#
_cell.length_a   1.000
_cell.length_b   1.000
_cell.length_c   1.000
_cell.angle_alpha   90.00
_cell.angle_beta   90.00
_cell.angle_gamma   90.00
#
_symmetry.space_group_name_H-M   'P 1'
#
loop_
_entity.id
_entity.type
_entity.pdbx_description
1 polymer ?
#
loop_
_entity_poly.entity_id
_entity_poly.type
_entity_poly.pdbx_seq_one_letter_code
_entity_poly.pdbx_strand_id
1 'polypeptide(L)'
;MTLTSKNTITQTSSRLLRTSDDDQPHSRDLKDLFSALIVSLLPLEPHRVRFVKFEHTFLSEDAIRNLGNLKLTQSNRMPDPDNPTCSVTSTSTTTFSMSKDTARSLCQRFVDARFIEAADGKPDQIFAHRGGVWKPTSKGTTIFDWFCQKNGINHDQLFELRNLITGPLLYLERDPKTDKPHVDRATTEVVFCRMMGIDGRGKKGPLALARQESATGIRLTHERKIGGRTHHDTCTGLQISDWLRDKATCADLKEAINMASHFVHYNLIESVATDLAYMNQYVACKLFQPTHLAVYTLSQRGQDLIENSSSSRCSSQGKTDSSTSKGGVTESNRLKLEKILQDPTLRLLFRENLRSTYCEETLAFYEQADEFIQDAKTTLEGVKKGDKTADENANELLSQSHIIFNTFVAPGSPREVNINHQLRLSLSDRMTKAQAQDSTQADMLKEVTSLLESASNAVFKLMASDSIPKFLNNPAVEDQLVQAGVR
;
A
#
# COMPACT_ATOMS: atom_id res chain seq x y z
N MET A 1 -40.97 -17.08 32.60
CA MET A 1 -40.22 -16.09 31.82
C MET A 1 -39.08 -16.81 31.12
N THR A 2 -39.33 -17.19 29.88
CA THR A 2 -38.39 -17.93 29.03
C THR A 2 -37.34 -16.93 28.54
N LEU A 3 -36.09 -17.09 28.97
CA LEU A 3 -34.95 -16.35 28.43
C LEU A 3 -34.81 -16.74 26.95
N THR A 4 -35.29 -15.88 26.06
CA THR A 4 -35.06 -15.98 24.63
C THR A 4 -33.57 -15.94 24.39
N SER A 5 -33.02 -17.07 23.93
CA SER A 5 -31.67 -17.19 23.40
C SER A 5 -31.39 -16.04 22.42
N LYS A 6 -30.36 -15.23 22.68
CA LYS A 6 -29.88 -14.23 21.71
C LYS A 6 -29.47 -14.97 20.45
N ASN A 7 -30.23 -14.81 19.36
CA ASN A 7 -29.88 -15.37 18.06
C ASN A 7 -28.50 -14.85 17.65
N THR A 8 -27.51 -15.73 17.69
CA THR A 8 -26.16 -15.44 17.18
C THR A 8 -26.20 -15.68 15.68
N ILE A 9 -26.26 -14.61 14.89
CA ILE A 9 -26.19 -14.69 13.44
C ILE A 9 -24.74 -14.96 13.07
N THR A 10 -24.48 -16.09 12.42
CA THR A 10 -23.15 -16.46 11.91
C THR A 10 -23.21 -16.54 10.39
N GLN A 11 -22.39 -15.72 9.73
CA GLN A 11 -22.20 -15.77 8.28
C GLN A 11 -20.78 -16.25 8.02
N THR A 12 -20.66 -17.34 7.27
CA THR A 12 -19.37 -17.92 6.88
C THR A 12 -19.21 -17.73 5.38
N SER A 13 -18.09 -17.13 4.97
CA SER A 13 -17.71 -17.00 3.58
C SER A 13 -16.29 -17.52 3.41
N SER A 14 -16.06 -18.34 2.39
CA SER A 14 -14.74 -18.86 2.04
C SER A 14 -14.32 -18.25 0.71
N ARG A 15 -13.20 -17.54 0.71
CA ARG A 15 -12.60 -16.97 -0.51
C ARG A 15 -11.21 -17.57 -0.70
N LEU A 16 -10.95 -18.07 -1.91
CA LEU A 16 -9.60 -18.48 -2.30
C LEU A 16 -8.71 -17.24 -2.44
N LEU A 17 -7.46 -17.34 -1.99
CA LEU A 17 -6.45 -16.29 -2.18
C LEU A 17 -6.28 -16.03 -3.68
N ARG A 18 -6.35 -14.77 -4.11
CA ARG A 18 -6.17 -14.42 -5.52
C ARG A 18 -4.69 -14.61 -5.87
N THR A 19 -4.42 -15.40 -6.90
CA THR A 19 -3.09 -15.56 -7.47
C THR A 19 -2.99 -14.79 -8.78
N SER A 20 -1.86 -14.11 -8.98
CA SER A 20 -1.49 -13.46 -10.23
C SER A 20 -1.10 -14.53 -11.27
N ASP A 21 -0.87 -14.12 -12.52
CA ASP A 21 -0.50 -14.98 -13.66
C ASP A 21 0.73 -15.87 -13.37
N ASP A 22 1.61 -15.43 -12.46
CA ASP A 22 2.82 -16.13 -12.00
C ASP A 22 2.57 -17.09 -10.80
N ASP A 23 1.30 -17.42 -10.49
CA ASP A 23 0.87 -18.18 -9.29
C ASP A 23 1.32 -17.54 -7.96
N GLN A 24 1.51 -16.22 -7.97
CA GLN A 24 1.91 -15.46 -6.78
C GLN A 24 0.69 -14.85 -6.11
N PRO A 25 0.60 -14.86 -4.76
CA PRO A 25 -0.48 -14.18 -4.07
C PRO A 25 -0.44 -12.69 -4.39
N HIS A 26 -1.61 -12.07 -4.56
CA HIS A 26 -1.69 -10.63 -4.76
C HIS A 26 -0.97 -9.87 -3.63
N SER A 27 -0.35 -8.75 -3.94
CA SER A 27 0.47 -7.98 -3.01
C SER A 27 -0.31 -7.50 -1.78
N ARG A 28 -1.60 -7.20 -1.93
CA ARG A 28 -2.49 -6.89 -0.79
C ARG A 28 -2.58 -8.08 0.16
N ASP A 29 -2.93 -9.25 -0.37
CA ASP A 29 -3.06 -10.49 0.42
C ASP A 29 -1.72 -10.88 1.05
N LEU A 30 -0.60 -10.73 0.33
CA LEU A 30 0.74 -10.97 0.85
C LEU A 30 1.06 -10.08 2.07
N LYS A 31 0.74 -8.78 2.00
CA LYS A 31 0.94 -7.80 3.08
C LYS A 31 0.04 -8.10 4.28
N ASP A 32 -1.22 -8.46 4.04
CA ASP A 32 -2.19 -8.77 5.08
C ASP A 32 -1.85 -10.09 5.78
N LEU A 33 -1.44 -11.14 5.03
CA LEU A 33 -0.95 -12.40 5.59
C LEU A 33 0.33 -12.23 6.41
N PHE A 34 1.28 -11.44 5.90
CA PHE A 34 2.49 -11.10 6.67
C PHE A 34 2.13 -10.42 7.98
N SER A 35 1.26 -9.42 7.94
CA SER A 35 0.89 -8.66 9.12
C SER A 35 0.12 -9.51 10.11
N ALA A 36 -0.83 -10.33 9.64
CA ALA A 36 -1.57 -11.28 10.47
C ALA A 36 -0.63 -12.33 11.11
N LEU A 37 0.41 -12.78 10.41
CA LEU A 37 1.45 -13.61 10.99
C LEU A 37 2.15 -12.90 12.15
N ILE A 38 2.60 -11.65 11.96
CA ILE A 38 3.24 -10.89 13.04
C ILE A 38 2.29 -10.71 14.23
N VAL A 39 1.01 -10.38 14.00
CA VAL A 39 -0.01 -10.32 15.07
C VAL A 39 -0.07 -11.65 15.85
N SER A 40 -0.09 -12.79 15.15
CA SER A 40 -0.16 -14.12 15.80
C SER A 40 1.10 -14.50 16.58
N LEU A 41 2.23 -13.85 16.28
CA LEU A 41 3.51 -14.06 16.94
C LEU A 41 3.77 -13.06 18.07
N LEU A 42 2.90 -12.07 18.28
CA LEU A 42 3.05 -11.12 19.37
C LEU A 42 2.82 -11.80 20.74
N PRO A 43 3.63 -11.46 21.77
CA PRO A 43 4.82 -10.60 21.71
C PRO A 43 6.02 -11.30 21.05
N LEU A 44 6.79 -10.57 20.23
CA LEU A 44 8.01 -11.08 19.61
C LEU A 44 9.13 -11.21 20.65
N GLU A 45 9.57 -12.44 20.89
CA GLU A 45 10.59 -12.78 21.88
C GLU A 45 12.02 -12.58 21.35
N PRO A 46 12.98 -12.27 22.25
CA PRO A 46 14.37 -12.19 21.85
C PRO A 46 15.04 -13.56 21.71
N HIS A 47 15.82 -13.72 20.65
CA HIS A 47 16.58 -14.93 20.38
C HIS A 47 18.08 -14.64 20.27
N ARG A 48 18.92 -15.65 20.57
CA ARG A 48 20.37 -15.55 20.46
C ARG A 48 20.88 -16.22 19.17
N VAL A 49 21.67 -15.48 18.39
CA VAL A 49 22.39 -16.00 17.23
C VAL A 49 23.87 -15.71 17.42
N ARG A 50 24.71 -16.76 17.41
CA ARG A 50 26.18 -16.65 17.55
C ARG A 50 26.59 -15.73 18.72
N PHE A 51 26.03 -16.00 19.91
CA PHE A 51 26.25 -15.27 21.17
C PHE A 51 25.68 -13.84 21.25
N VAL A 52 25.10 -13.30 20.17
CA VAL A 52 24.44 -11.99 20.16
C VAL A 52 22.94 -12.18 20.38
N LYS A 53 22.37 -11.41 21.32
CA LYS A 53 20.91 -11.37 21.56
C LYS A 53 20.29 -10.35 20.62
N PHE A 54 19.26 -10.76 19.88
CA PHE A 54 18.46 -9.89 19.02
C PHE A 54 17.06 -9.77 19.62
N GLU A 55 16.54 -8.55 19.72
CA GLU A 55 15.18 -8.25 20.19
C GLU A 55 14.18 -8.31 19.02
N HIS A 56 12.90 -8.47 19.33
CA HIS A 56 11.79 -8.49 18.36
C HIS A 56 11.98 -9.52 17.23
N THR A 57 12.29 -10.76 17.62
CA THR A 57 12.58 -11.86 16.69
C THR A 57 11.57 -13.00 16.79
N PHE A 58 11.59 -13.90 15.81
CA PHE A 58 10.80 -15.13 15.83
C PHE A 58 11.53 -16.29 15.12
N LEU A 59 11.14 -17.52 15.43
CA LEU A 59 11.71 -18.73 14.81
C LEU A 59 10.98 -19.13 13.53
N SER A 60 11.71 -19.80 12.65
CA SER A 60 11.18 -20.28 11.36
C SER A 60 10.02 -21.26 11.55
N GLU A 61 10.14 -22.13 12.56
CA GLU A 61 9.17 -23.14 12.94
C GLU A 61 7.87 -22.53 13.46
N ASP A 62 7.98 -21.46 14.25
CA ASP A 62 6.82 -20.75 14.79
C ASP A 62 6.07 -20.02 13.67
N ALA A 63 6.80 -19.43 12.72
CA ALA A 63 6.19 -18.80 11.56
C ALA A 63 5.41 -19.83 10.70
N ILE A 64 6.04 -20.95 10.35
CA ILE A 64 5.39 -22.02 9.56
C ILE A 64 4.18 -22.60 10.31
N ARG A 65 4.28 -22.81 11.63
CA ARG A 65 3.20 -23.35 12.45
C ARG A 65 1.99 -22.42 12.49
N ASN A 66 2.22 -21.12 12.69
CA ASN A 66 1.14 -20.13 12.76
C ASN A 66 0.47 -19.90 11.41
N LEU A 67 1.24 -19.82 10.32
CA LEU A 67 0.67 -19.70 8.97
C LEU A 67 -0.23 -20.87 8.60
N GLY A 68 0.07 -22.09 9.07
CA GLY A 68 -0.74 -23.26 8.79
C GLY A 68 -2.18 -23.18 9.32
N ASN A 69 -2.41 -22.45 10.42
CA ASN A 69 -3.71 -22.31 11.10
C ASN A 69 -3.92 -20.88 11.61
N LEU A 70 -3.76 -19.88 10.73
CA LEU A 70 -3.82 -18.48 11.12
C LEU A 70 -5.27 -18.06 11.36
N LYS A 71 -5.54 -17.40 12.48
CA LYS A 71 -6.87 -16.86 12.81
C LYS A 71 -6.75 -15.40 13.22
N LEU A 72 -7.39 -14.52 12.45
CA LEU A 72 -7.53 -13.11 12.77
C LEU A 72 -8.97 -12.87 13.23
N THR A 73 -9.16 -12.38 14.45
CA THR A 73 -10.49 -12.04 14.96
C THR A 73 -10.60 -10.53 15.13
N GLN A 74 -11.58 -9.94 14.48
CA GLN A 74 -11.96 -8.54 14.62
C GLN A 74 -13.35 -8.46 15.24
N SER A 75 -13.57 -7.55 16.19
CA SER A 75 -14.89 -7.35 16.81
C SER A 75 -15.31 -5.89 16.72
N ASN A 76 -16.47 -5.64 16.13
CA ASN A 76 -17.11 -4.33 16.06
C ASN A 76 -18.36 -4.31 16.95
N ARG A 77 -18.59 -3.23 17.68
CA ARG A 77 -19.79 -3.09 18.54
C ARG A 77 -20.71 -2.02 17.95
N MET A 78 -21.97 -2.39 17.75
CA MET A 78 -23.02 -1.54 17.23
C MET A 78 -24.16 -1.49 18.24
N PRO A 79 -24.85 -0.35 18.43
CA PRO A 79 -26.10 -0.34 19.20
C PRO A 79 -27.18 -1.16 18.48
N ASP A 80 -27.96 -1.92 19.24
CA ASP A 80 -29.04 -2.76 18.72
C ASP A 80 -30.13 -1.87 18.10
N PRO A 81 -30.55 -2.14 16.83
CA PRO A 81 -31.57 -1.35 16.15
C PRO A 81 -32.94 -1.37 16.84
N ASP A 82 -33.28 -2.45 17.57
CA ASP A 82 -34.55 -2.57 18.28
C ASP A 82 -34.45 -2.08 19.74
N ASN A 83 -33.23 -1.97 20.28
CA ASN A 83 -32.99 -1.45 21.62
C ASN A 83 -31.64 -0.70 21.74
N PRO A 84 -31.62 0.63 21.61
CA PRO A 84 -30.37 1.42 21.59
C PRO A 84 -29.57 1.38 22.90
N THR A 85 -30.11 0.79 23.98
CA THR A 85 -29.37 0.56 25.25
C THR A 85 -28.53 -0.72 25.23
N CYS A 86 -28.76 -1.61 24.27
CA CYS A 86 -28.04 -2.86 24.09
C CYS A 86 -27.02 -2.72 22.95
N SER A 87 -25.83 -3.32 23.09
CA SER A 87 -24.83 -3.36 22.02
C SER A 87 -24.78 -4.75 21.37
N VAL A 88 -25.01 -4.82 20.06
CA VAL A 88 -24.72 -5.96 19.19
C VAL A 88 -23.23 -5.98 18.86
N THR A 89 -22.55 -7.08 19.13
CA THR A 89 -21.13 -7.25 18.75
C THR A 89 -21.05 -8.11 17.48
N SER A 90 -20.58 -7.53 16.38
CA SER A 90 -20.24 -8.24 15.16
C SER A 90 -18.78 -8.68 15.22
N THR A 91 -18.53 -9.98 15.39
CA THR A 91 -17.18 -10.54 15.39
C THR A 91 -16.90 -11.18 14.03
N SER A 92 -16.00 -10.59 13.26
CA SER A 92 -15.49 -11.12 12.00
C SER A 92 -14.20 -11.90 12.26
N THR A 93 -14.24 -13.22 12.13
CA THR A 93 -13.04 -14.06 12.22
C THR A 93 -12.62 -14.50 10.82
N THR A 94 -11.45 -14.05 10.37
CA THR A 94 -10.82 -14.49 9.12
C THR A 94 -9.82 -15.59 9.43
N THR A 95 -10.02 -16.78 8.88
CA THR A 95 -9.11 -17.91 9.08
C THR A 95 -8.40 -18.27 7.79
N PHE A 96 -7.07 -18.40 7.85
CA PHE A 96 -6.27 -18.94 6.76
C PHE A 96 -5.79 -20.32 7.16
N SER A 97 -5.98 -21.29 6.26
CA SER A 97 -5.42 -22.63 6.40
C SER A 97 -4.60 -22.94 5.17
N MET A 98 -3.37 -23.40 5.39
CA MET A 98 -2.46 -23.76 4.31
C MET A 98 -1.56 -24.92 4.71
N SER A 99 -1.02 -25.62 3.71
CA SER A 99 -0.06 -26.69 3.95
C SER A 99 1.27 -26.13 4.48
N LYS A 100 2.09 -26.97 5.13
CA LYS A 100 3.42 -26.57 5.59
C LYS A 100 4.33 -26.12 4.44
N ASP A 101 4.20 -26.73 3.26
CA ASP A 101 5.01 -26.36 2.10
C ASP A 101 4.57 -25.02 1.51
N THR A 102 3.26 -24.76 1.48
CA THR A 102 2.72 -23.45 1.13
C THR A 102 3.19 -22.37 2.11
N ALA A 103 3.15 -22.65 3.42
CA ALA A 103 3.64 -21.72 4.45
C ALA A 103 5.14 -21.43 4.29
N ARG A 104 5.97 -22.43 3.95
CA ARG A 104 7.40 -22.23 3.65
C ARG A 104 7.61 -21.34 2.44
N SER A 105 6.89 -21.61 1.35
CA SER A 105 6.93 -20.80 0.14
C SER A 105 6.52 -19.35 0.44
N LEU A 106 5.47 -19.16 1.24
CA LEU A 106 5.01 -17.83 1.66
C LEU A 106 6.06 -17.09 2.52
N CYS A 107 6.73 -17.77 3.45
CA CYS A 107 7.84 -17.19 4.19
C CYS A 107 9.01 -16.78 3.26
N GLN A 108 9.32 -17.59 2.24
CA GLN A 108 10.30 -17.19 1.23
C GLN A 108 9.85 -15.91 0.51
N ARG A 109 8.56 -15.76 0.19
CA ARG A 109 8.03 -14.52 -0.39
C ARG A 109 8.16 -13.33 0.54
N PHE A 110 8.00 -13.50 1.85
CA PHE A 110 8.26 -12.41 2.80
C PHE A 110 9.74 -11.98 2.81
N VAL A 111 10.67 -12.91 2.56
CA VAL A 111 12.10 -12.57 2.39
C VAL A 111 12.33 -11.87 1.05
N ASP A 112 11.79 -12.41 -0.04
CA ASP A 112 11.90 -11.82 -1.40
C ASP A 112 11.36 -10.38 -1.42
N ALA A 113 10.22 -10.14 -0.74
CA ALA A 113 9.60 -8.84 -0.58
C ALA A 113 10.30 -7.92 0.44
N ARG A 114 11.33 -8.43 1.14
CA ARG A 114 12.03 -7.77 2.25
C ARG A 114 11.11 -7.28 3.36
N PHE A 115 10.12 -8.07 3.74
CA PHE A 115 9.34 -7.84 4.95
C PHE A 115 10.07 -8.36 6.19
N ILE A 116 10.89 -9.39 6.02
CA ILE A 116 11.70 -10.01 7.08
C ILE A 116 13.14 -10.17 6.61
N GLU A 117 14.07 -10.18 7.56
CA GLU A 117 15.48 -10.50 7.36
C GLU A 117 15.95 -11.41 8.51
N ALA A 118 16.95 -12.27 8.30
CA ALA A 118 17.48 -13.01 9.44
C ALA A 118 18.25 -12.08 10.37
N ALA A 119 18.25 -12.46 11.64
CA ALA A 119 18.87 -11.67 12.70
C ALA A 119 20.38 -11.45 12.48
N ASP A 120 21.07 -12.32 11.72
CA ASP A 120 22.50 -12.15 11.38
C ASP A 120 22.76 -11.09 10.28
N GLY A 121 21.72 -10.54 9.66
CA GLY A 121 21.77 -9.37 8.79
C GLY A 121 22.32 -9.61 7.37
N LYS A 122 22.33 -10.85 6.85
CA LYS A 122 22.75 -11.07 5.46
C LYS A 122 21.63 -10.73 4.47
N PRO A 123 21.92 -10.05 3.35
CA PRO A 123 20.91 -9.48 2.46
C PRO A 123 20.23 -10.48 1.48
N ASP A 124 20.92 -11.56 1.08
CA ASP A 124 20.40 -12.56 0.14
C ASP A 124 20.18 -13.89 0.85
N GLN A 125 19.05 -14.03 1.52
CA GLN A 125 18.76 -15.19 2.35
C GLN A 125 17.64 -16.04 1.76
N ILE A 126 17.90 -17.34 1.74
CA ILE A 126 16.85 -18.35 1.57
C ILE A 126 16.25 -18.58 2.96
N PHE A 127 14.92 -18.66 3.03
CA PHE A 127 14.21 -18.92 4.27
C PHE A 127 14.55 -20.32 4.79
N ALA A 128 15.38 -20.37 5.84
CA ALA A 128 15.76 -21.61 6.51
C ALA A 128 14.53 -22.29 7.14
N HIS A 129 14.30 -23.55 6.81
CA HIS A 129 13.12 -24.28 7.30
C HIS A 129 13.18 -24.65 8.79
N ARG A 130 14.36 -24.56 9.42
CA ARG A 130 14.59 -24.92 10.82
C ARG A 130 15.74 -24.09 11.39
N GLY A 131 15.59 -23.62 12.63
CA GLY A 131 16.64 -22.92 13.38
C GLY A 131 17.00 -21.52 12.84
N GLY A 132 16.29 -21.02 11.84
CA GLY A 132 16.43 -19.63 11.37
C GLY A 132 15.75 -18.69 12.34
N VAL A 133 16.47 -17.64 12.73
CA VAL A 133 15.96 -16.55 13.58
C VAL A 133 15.74 -15.34 12.69
N TRP A 134 14.50 -14.85 12.65
CA TRP A 134 14.05 -13.79 11.76
C TRP A 134 13.54 -12.59 12.55
N LYS A 135 13.60 -11.42 11.92
CA LYS A 135 13.01 -10.19 12.45
C LYS A 135 12.35 -9.40 11.32
N PRO A 136 11.32 -8.60 11.62
CA PRO A 136 10.75 -7.66 10.65
C PRO A 136 11.79 -6.63 10.20
N THR A 137 11.83 -6.32 8.91
CA THR A 137 12.58 -5.17 8.40
C THR A 137 11.81 -3.88 8.69
N SER A 138 12.44 -2.72 8.50
CA SER A 138 11.72 -1.43 8.54
C SER A 138 10.49 -1.40 7.62
N LYS A 139 10.58 -2.00 6.42
CA LYS A 139 9.46 -2.08 5.47
C LYS A 139 8.35 -2.98 5.99
N GLY A 140 8.70 -4.16 6.48
CA GLY A 140 7.76 -5.09 7.10
C GLY A 140 7.03 -4.43 8.26
N THR A 141 7.77 -3.78 9.16
CA THR A 141 7.21 -3.04 10.30
C THR A 141 6.24 -1.93 9.88
N THR A 142 6.56 -1.15 8.84
CA THR A 142 5.62 -0.13 8.32
C THR A 142 4.34 -0.75 7.77
N ILE A 143 4.44 -1.86 7.03
CA ILE A 143 3.27 -2.58 6.49
C ILE A 143 2.42 -3.14 7.64
N PHE A 144 3.06 -3.74 8.63
CA PHE A 144 2.41 -4.26 9.83
C PHE A 144 1.72 -3.15 10.63
N ASP A 145 2.37 -1.98 10.79
CA ASP A 145 1.76 -0.84 11.45
C ASP A 145 0.51 -0.34 10.71
N TRP A 146 0.57 -0.23 9.38
CA TRP A 146 -0.60 0.10 8.57
C TRP A 146 -1.72 -0.94 8.76
N PHE A 147 -1.39 -2.22 8.84
CA PHE A 147 -2.37 -3.27 9.08
C PHE A 147 -3.01 -3.16 10.47
N CYS A 148 -2.22 -2.89 11.52
CA CYS A 148 -2.75 -2.68 12.88
C CYS A 148 -3.68 -1.47 12.94
N GLN A 149 -3.32 -0.35 12.31
CA GLN A 149 -4.18 0.83 12.24
C GLN A 149 -5.48 0.54 11.49
N LYS A 150 -5.39 -0.15 10.34
CA LYS A 150 -6.57 -0.51 9.54
C LYS A 150 -7.54 -1.44 10.26
N ASN A 151 -7.02 -2.34 11.09
CA ASN A 151 -7.82 -3.35 11.78
C ASN A 151 -8.11 -2.99 13.25
N GLY A 152 -7.61 -1.86 13.75
CA GLY A 152 -7.81 -1.42 15.15
C GLY A 152 -7.11 -2.33 16.17
N ILE A 153 -6.00 -2.95 15.77
CA ILE A 153 -5.25 -3.87 16.63
C ILE A 153 -4.38 -3.05 17.58
N ASN A 154 -4.61 -3.21 18.87
CA ASN A 154 -3.84 -2.58 19.94
C ASN A 154 -3.07 -3.66 20.71
N HIS A 155 -1.76 -3.47 20.86
CA HIS A 155 -0.88 -4.34 21.63
C HIS A 155 0.29 -3.51 22.18
N ASP A 156 0.78 -3.82 23.38
CA ASP A 156 1.76 -2.99 24.10
C ASP A 156 3.08 -2.84 23.32
N GLN A 157 3.56 -3.92 22.70
CA GLN A 157 4.79 -3.94 21.89
C GLN A 157 4.71 -3.13 20.57
N LEU A 158 3.53 -2.64 20.16
CA LEU A 158 3.40 -1.89 18.89
C LEU A 158 4.22 -0.60 18.92
N PHE A 159 4.31 0.07 20.07
CA PHE A 159 5.10 1.28 20.21
C PHE A 159 6.59 1.02 19.99
N GLU A 160 7.11 -0.06 20.57
CA GLU A 160 8.51 -0.47 20.39
C GLU A 160 8.82 -0.82 18.94
N LEU A 161 7.92 -1.57 18.29
CA LEU A 161 8.06 -1.93 16.88
C LEU A 161 8.04 -0.70 15.97
N ARG A 162 7.16 0.29 16.22
CA ARG A 162 7.13 1.55 15.44
C ARG A 162 8.47 2.29 15.45
N ASN A 163 9.22 2.22 16.55
CA ASN A 163 10.55 2.84 16.65
C ASN A 163 11.61 2.17 15.76
N LEU A 164 11.32 0.99 15.19
CA LEU A 164 12.18 0.32 14.21
C LEU A 164 11.99 0.84 12.77
N ILE A 165 11.01 1.72 12.53
CA ILE A 165 10.73 2.27 11.21
C ILE A 165 11.78 3.33 10.83
N THR A 166 12.54 3.06 9.78
CA THR A 166 13.61 3.91 9.25
C THR A 166 13.10 4.77 8.07
N GLY A 167 12.22 5.71 8.36
CA GLY A 167 11.67 6.66 7.38
C GLY A 167 10.46 6.17 6.58
N PRO A 168 9.92 7.02 5.69
CA PRO A 168 8.68 6.73 4.97
C PRO A 168 8.85 5.62 3.93
N LEU A 169 7.81 4.80 3.78
CA LEU A 169 7.70 3.76 2.74
C LEU A 169 6.87 4.30 1.56
N LEU A 170 7.45 4.33 0.37
CA LEU A 170 6.78 4.72 -0.87
C LEU A 170 5.73 3.68 -1.26
N TYR A 171 4.48 4.11 -1.33
CA TYR A 171 3.39 3.29 -1.82
C TYR A 171 3.31 3.39 -3.35
N LEU A 172 3.45 2.26 -4.03
CA LEU A 172 3.25 2.18 -5.48
C LEU A 172 1.79 1.81 -5.78
N GLU A 173 1.12 2.64 -6.57
CA GLU A 173 -0.19 2.32 -7.14
C GLU A 173 -0.10 1.03 -7.95
N ARG A 174 -1.13 0.21 -7.87
CA ARG A 174 -1.19 -1.07 -8.57
C ARG A 174 -2.48 -1.18 -9.36
N ASP A 175 -2.40 -1.86 -10.49
CA ASP A 175 -3.59 -2.27 -11.22
C ASP A 175 -4.31 -3.36 -10.42
N PRO A 176 -5.60 -3.18 -10.06
CA PRO A 176 -6.35 -4.16 -9.27
C PRO A 176 -6.51 -5.51 -9.97
N LYS A 177 -6.43 -5.56 -11.31
CA LYS A 177 -6.61 -6.80 -12.09
C LYS A 177 -5.31 -7.58 -12.24
N THR A 178 -4.25 -6.92 -12.68
CA THR A 178 -2.95 -7.58 -12.93
C THR A 178 -2.05 -7.66 -11.70
N ASP A 179 -2.37 -6.88 -10.65
CA ASP A 179 -1.54 -6.69 -9.47
C ASP A 179 -0.09 -6.28 -9.82
N LYS A 180 0.07 -5.46 -10.87
CA LYS A 180 1.37 -4.89 -11.24
C LYS A 180 1.44 -3.43 -10.80
N PRO A 181 2.60 -2.96 -10.29
CA PRO A 181 2.80 -1.54 -10.05
C PRO A 181 2.58 -0.73 -11.33
N HIS A 182 1.86 0.38 -11.24
CA HIS A 182 1.74 1.34 -12.32
C HIS A 182 3.11 1.98 -12.59
N VAL A 183 3.55 1.93 -13.85
CA VAL A 183 4.81 2.52 -14.28
C VAL A 183 4.56 3.39 -15.51
N ASP A 184 4.43 4.68 -15.29
CA ASP A 184 4.38 5.70 -16.32
C ASP A 184 5.52 6.71 -16.10
N ARG A 185 5.65 7.67 -17.01
CA ARG A 185 6.73 8.67 -16.94
C ARG A 185 6.67 9.47 -15.63
N ALA A 186 5.51 9.97 -15.25
CA ALA A 186 5.38 10.86 -14.09
C ALA A 186 5.63 10.10 -12.78
N THR A 187 5.08 8.88 -12.63
CA THR A 187 5.39 8.03 -11.47
C THR A 187 6.88 7.72 -11.41
N THR A 188 7.49 7.36 -12.54
CA THR A 188 8.92 7.04 -12.59
C THR A 188 9.79 8.23 -12.16
N GLU A 189 9.49 9.44 -12.64
CA GLU A 189 10.20 10.67 -12.26
C GLU A 189 10.06 10.96 -10.76
N VAL A 190 8.86 10.76 -10.19
CA VAL A 190 8.58 10.92 -8.76
C VAL A 190 9.33 9.88 -7.90
N VAL A 191 9.32 8.59 -8.30
CA VAL A 191 10.09 7.53 -7.60
C VAL A 191 11.59 7.83 -7.67
N PHE A 192 12.07 8.26 -8.83
CA PHE A 192 13.47 8.64 -9.04
C PHE A 192 13.89 9.81 -8.14
N CYS A 193 13.09 10.88 -8.03
CA CYS A 193 13.38 11.99 -7.13
C CYS A 193 13.48 11.54 -5.67
N ARG A 194 12.59 10.65 -5.22
CA ARG A 194 12.66 10.06 -3.86
C ARG A 194 13.91 9.20 -3.67
N MET A 195 14.29 8.44 -4.70
CA MET A 195 15.48 7.60 -4.70
C MET A 195 16.77 8.41 -4.57
N MET A 196 16.86 9.52 -5.29
CA MET A 196 18.01 10.41 -5.22
C MET A 196 18.00 11.20 -3.90
N GLY A 197 16.82 11.44 -3.34
CA GLY A 197 16.62 12.16 -2.09
C GLY A 197 16.83 13.66 -2.25
N ILE A 198 16.45 14.40 -1.21
CA ILE A 198 16.59 15.87 -1.15
C ILE A 198 18.06 16.32 -1.20
N ASP A 199 18.98 15.44 -0.79
CA ASP A 199 20.43 15.68 -0.74
C ASP A 199 21.21 14.62 -1.51
N GLY A 200 20.77 14.23 -2.72
CA GLY A 200 21.50 13.29 -3.59
C GLY A 200 22.96 13.62 -3.89
N ARG A 201 23.50 14.72 -3.32
CA ARG A 201 24.90 15.18 -3.42
C ARG A 201 25.63 15.33 -2.08
N GLY A 202 25.04 14.94 -0.94
CA GLY A 202 25.72 14.92 0.36
C GLY A 202 26.25 16.27 0.86
N LYS A 203 25.67 17.41 0.44
CA LYS A 203 26.07 18.73 0.95
C LYS A 203 25.44 18.98 2.31
N LYS A 204 26.23 18.79 3.38
CA LYS A 204 25.86 19.17 4.76
C LYS A 204 25.71 20.70 4.85
N GLY A 205 24.46 21.19 4.86
CA GLY A 205 24.16 22.56 5.29
C GLY A 205 24.25 22.70 6.83
N PRO A 206 24.52 23.90 7.38
CA PRO A 206 24.73 24.11 8.83
C PRO A 206 23.50 23.80 9.70
N LEU A 207 22.32 23.66 9.11
CA LEU A 207 21.05 23.37 9.79
C LEU A 207 20.73 21.86 9.87
N ALA A 208 21.60 20.99 9.34
CA ALA A 208 21.38 19.53 9.31
C ALA A 208 21.53 18.83 10.67
N LEU A 209 21.85 19.55 11.75
CA LEU A 209 21.97 18.99 13.11
C LEU A 209 20.63 18.87 13.86
N ALA A 210 19.52 19.40 13.32
CA ALA A 210 18.22 19.38 13.98
C ALA A 210 17.14 18.51 13.30
N ARG A 211 17.43 17.91 12.12
CA ARG A 211 16.51 17.03 11.40
C ARG A 211 17.22 15.76 10.96
N GLN A 212 17.39 14.84 11.89
CA GLN A 212 18.08 13.56 11.69
C GLN A 212 17.19 12.49 11.03
N GLU A 213 16.27 12.88 10.13
CA GLU A 213 15.20 12.02 9.57
C GLU A 213 15.06 12.07 8.02
N SER A 214 16.07 12.47 7.24
CA SER A 214 15.95 12.51 5.76
C SER A 214 17.15 12.02 4.96
N ALA A 215 17.89 11.03 5.47
CA ALA A 215 18.79 10.23 4.64
C ALA A 215 18.02 9.08 3.97
N THR A 216 16.98 9.39 3.19
CA THR A 216 16.14 8.38 2.51
C THR A 216 16.64 8.02 1.12
N GLY A 217 17.60 8.75 0.55
CA GLY A 217 18.11 8.51 -0.81
C GLY A 217 19.28 7.52 -0.88
N ILE A 218 19.59 7.06 -2.10
CA ILE A 218 20.77 6.27 -2.42
C ILE A 218 22.04 7.10 -2.21
N ARG A 219 23.07 6.47 -1.67
CA ARG A 219 24.40 7.07 -1.56
C ARG A 219 25.16 6.92 -2.87
N LEU A 220 25.36 8.03 -3.57
CA LEU A 220 26.19 8.07 -4.77
C LEU A 220 27.68 8.05 -4.42
N THR A 221 28.46 7.40 -5.27
CA THR A 221 29.91 7.45 -5.26
C THR A 221 30.37 8.65 -6.08
N HIS A 222 30.95 9.65 -5.41
CA HIS A 222 31.33 10.94 -6.02
C HIS A 222 32.33 10.81 -7.18
N GLU A 223 33.26 9.86 -7.11
CA GLU A 223 34.25 9.63 -8.17
C GLU A 223 34.52 8.14 -8.34
N ARG A 224 34.38 7.62 -9.56
CA ARG A 224 34.70 6.23 -9.91
C ARG A 224 35.43 6.18 -11.24
N LYS A 225 36.58 5.50 -11.29
CA LYS A 225 37.33 5.28 -12.53
C LYS A 225 36.93 3.97 -13.17
N ILE A 226 36.41 4.02 -14.40
CA ILE A 226 35.99 2.86 -15.19
C ILE A 226 36.57 3.02 -16.59
N GLY A 227 37.26 2.01 -17.10
CA GLY A 227 37.82 2.04 -18.46
C GLY A 227 38.75 3.23 -18.74
N GLY A 228 39.47 3.72 -17.72
CA GLY A 228 40.37 4.88 -17.83
C GLY A 228 39.68 6.25 -17.82
N ARG A 229 38.35 6.31 -17.73
CA ARG A 229 37.57 7.55 -17.59
C ARG A 229 37.06 7.70 -16.16
N THR A 230 37.07 8.93 -15.66
CA THR A 230 36.48 9.26 -14.35
C THR A 230 35.01 9.63 -14.54
N HIS A 231 34.13 8.95 -13.80
CA HIS A 231 32.70 9.24 -13.75
C HIS A 231 32.34 9.76 -12.36
N HIS A 232 31.50 10.78 -12.33
CA HIS A 232 30.99 11.37 -11.09
C HIS A 232 29.59 10.86 -10.75
N ASP A 233 29.21 10.95 -9.48
CA ASP A 233 27.86 10.66 -8.98
C ASP A 233 27.31 9.30 -9.49
N THR A 234 28.07 8.23 -9.23
CA THR A 234 27.77 6.87 -9.71
C THR A 234 27.12 5.98 -8.65
N CYS A 235 26.28 5.06 -9.07
CA CYS A 235 25.69 4.02 -8.22
C CYS A 235 25.68 2.67 -8.93
N THR A 236 25.64 1.58 -8.18
CA THR A 236 25.51 0.24 -8.76
C THR A 236 24.05 -0.12 -9.01
N GLY A 237 23.82 -1.02 -9.95
CA GLY A 237 22.49 -1.59 -10.18
C GLY A 237 21.92 -2.24 -8.93
N LEU A 238 22.76 -2.92 -8.14
CA LEU A 238 22.32 -3.50 -6.87
C LEU A 238 21.81 -2.43 -5.89
N GLN A 239 22.52 -1.31 -5.73
CA GLN A 239 22.09 -0.23 -4.82
C GLN A 239 20.72 0.32 -5.21
N ILE A 240 20.45 0.47 -6.52
CA ILE A 240 19.16 0.91 -7.04
C ILE A 240 18.06 -0.11 -6.75
N SER A 241 18.29 -1.39 -7.08
CA SER A 241 17.29 -2.43 -6.85
C SER A 241 17.01 -2.68 -5.38
N ASP A 242 18.02 -2.51 -4.52
CA ASP A 242 17.87 -2.67 -3.08
C ASP A 242 17.07 -1.52 -2.47
N TRP A 243 17.36 -0.29 -2.87
CA TRP A 243 16.58 0.86 -2.44
C TRP A 243 15.10 0.72 -2.81
N LEU A 244 14.81 0.32 -4.06
CA LEU A 244 13.43 0.08 -4.51
C LEU A 244 12.74 -1.01 -3.68
N ARG A 245 13.48 -2.07 -3.31
CA ARG A 245 12.93 -3.18 -2.51
C ARG A 245 12.72 -2.80 -1.05
N ASP A 246 13.56 -1.94 -0.48
CA ASP A 246 13.51 -1.51 0.93
C ASP A 246 12.58 -0.33 1.18
N LYS A 247 12.52 0.62 0.24
CA LYS A 247 11.86 1.92 0.41
C LYS A 247 10.61 2.08 -0.43
N ALA A 248 10.23 1.08 -1.23
CA ALA A 248 8.93 1.03 -1.90
C ALA A 248 8.18 -0.29 -1.65
N THR A 249 6.87 -0.29 -1.92
CA THR A 249 6.00 -1.46 -1.75
C THR A 249 6.15 -2.55 -2.83
N CYS A 250 7.32 -2.65 -3.49
CA CYS A 250 7.62 -3.71 -4.44
C CYS A 250 7.48 -5.09 -3.76
N ALA A 251 6.88 -6.06 -4.44
CA ALA A 251 6.67 -7.41 -3.93
C ALA A 251 7.89 -8.32 -4.15
N ASP A 252 8.71 -8.06 -5.18
CA ASP A 252 9.88 -8.87 -5.50
C ASP A 252 10.98 -8.06 -6.21
N LEU A 253 12.06 -8.75 -6.59
CA LEU A 253 13.15 -8.17 -7.36
C LEU A 253 12.73 -7.83 -8.80
N LYS A 254 11.80 -8.59 -9.41
CA LYS A 254 11.35 -8.34 -10.79
C LYS A 254 10.68 -6.96 -10.91
N GLU A 255 9.84 -6.60 -9.95
CA GLU A 255 9.19 -5.28 -9.90
C GLU A 255 10.22 -4.15 -9.72
N ALA A 256 11.22 -4.36 -8.88
CA ALA A 256 12.31 -3.39 -8.70
C ALA A 256 13.12 -3.22 -10.00
N ILE A 257 13.44 -4.31 -10.70
CA ILE A 257 14.12 -4.25 -12.01
C ILE A 257 13.24 -3.53 -13.04
N ASN A 258 11.93 -3.80 -13.06
CA ASN A 258 11.01 -3.16 -13.99
C ASN A 258 11.00 -1.64 -13.78
N MET A 259 10.84 -1.17 -12.54
CA MET A 259 10.90 0.26 -12.22
C MET A 259 12.27 0.87 -12.56
N ALA A 260 13.37 0.20 -12.21
CA ALA A 260 14.72 0.68 -12.51
C ALA A 260 15.03 0.72 -14.01
N SER A 261 14.48 -0.21 -14.80
CA SER A 261 14.58 -0.20 -16.26
C SER A 261 13.90 1.04 -16.86
N HIS A 262 12.83 1.54 -16.22
CA HIS A 262 12.19 2.78 -16.65
C HIS A 262 13.03 4.03 -16.34
N PHE A 263 13.88 4.01 -15.31
CA PHE A 263 14.87 5.08 -15.10
C PHE A 263 15.84 5.20 -16.29
N VAL A 264 16.26 4.06 -16.84
CA VAL A 264 17.10 4.03 -18.05
C VAL A 264 16.29 4.45 -19.28
N HIS A 265 15.07 3.90 -19.44
CA HIS A 265 14.21 4.17 -20.59
C HIS A 265 13.85 5.66 -20.74
N TYR A 266 13.52 6.34 -19.63
CA TYR A 266 13.22 7.77 -19.63
C TYR A 266 14.47 8.66 -19.56
N ASN A 267 15.66 8.07 -19.71
CA ASN A 267 16.94 8.76 -19.69
C ASN A 267 17.14 9.59 -18.41
N LEU A 268 16.87 9.00 -17.24
CA LEU A 268 17.18 9.58 -15.93
C LEU A 268 18.55 9.12 -15.43
N ILE A 269 18.96 7.91 -15.82
CA ILE A 269 20.28 7.34 -15.57
C ILE A 269 20.85 6.73 -16.85
N GLU A 270 22.18 6.72 -16.94
CA GLU A 270 22.93 6.16 -18.06
C GLU A 270 23.84 5.02 -17.58
N SER A 271 23.95 3.96 -18.38
CA SER A 271 24.84 2.84 -18.07
C SER A 271 26.29 3.20 -18.40
N VAL A 272 27.16 3.07 -17.41
CA VAL A 272 28.61 3.28 -17.52
C VAL A 272 29.35 1.95 -17.65
N ALA A 273 28.88 0.93 -16.92
CA ALA A 273 29.37 -0.43 -17.00
C ALA A 273 28.19 -1.39 -16.97
N THR A 274 28.24 -2.41 -17.83
CA THR A 274 27.22 -3.45 -17.97
C THR A 274 27.77 -4.79 -17.52
N ASP A 275 26.93 -5.59 -16.87
CA ASP A 275 27.25 -6.98 -16.53
C ASP A 275 26.81 -7.92 -17.65
N LEU A 276 27.72 -8.19 -18.59
CA LEU A 276 27.43 -9.03 -19.76
C LEU A 276 27.05 -10.47 -19.37
N ALA A 277 27.61 -11.00 -18.28
CA ALA A 277 27.29 -12.35 -17.83
C ALA A 277 25.82 -12.41 -17.37
N TYR A 278 25.40 -11.43 -16.56
CA TYR A 278 24.03 -11.33 -16.12
C TYR A 278 23.05 -11.08 -17.28
N MET A 279 23.40 -10.20 -18.22
CA MET A 279 22.58 -9.93 -19.41
C MET A 279 22.38 -11.17 -20.30
N ASN A 280 23.40 -12.01 -20.43
CA ASN A 280 23.32 -13.25 -21.21
C ASN A 280 22.44 -14.30 -20.53
N GLN A 281 22.44 -14.34 -19.19
CA GLN A 281 21.61 -15.26 -18.42
C GLN A 281 20.14 -14.80 -18.36
N TYR A 282 19.90 -13.49 -18.26
CA TYR A 282 18.57 -12.92 -18.07
C TYR A 282 18.22 -11.92 -19.19
N VAL A 283 17.60 -12.44 -20.25
CA VAL A 283 17.23 -11.66 -21.46
C VAL A 283 16.34 -10.45 -21.15
N ALA A 284 15.52 -10.52 -20.10
CA ALA A 284 14.65 -9.42 -19.66
C ALA A 284 15.42 -8.24 -19.04
N CYS A 285 16.67 -8.44 -18.62
CA CYS A 285 17.49 -7.46 -17.89
C CYS A 285 18.50 -6.73 -18.79
N LYS A 286 18.15 -6.52 -20.07
CA LYS A 286 19.03 -5.81 -21.02
C LYS A 286 19.16 -4.31 -20.74
N LEU A 287 18.07 -3.68 -20.31
CA LEU A 287 18.07 -2.24 -20.01
C LEU A 287 18.72 -1.94 -18.67
N PHE A 288 18.50 -2.80 -17.68
CA PHE A 288 19.01 -2.62 -16.33
C PHE A 288 19.39 -3.97 -15.71
N GLN A 289 20.56 -4.01 -15.06
CA GLN A 289 21.08 -5.18 -14.35
C GLN A 289 21.22 -4.86 -12.85
N PRO A 290 20.57 -5.61 -11.94
CA PRO A 290 20.61 -5.39 -10.49
C PRO A 290 21.87 -5.98 -9.84
N THR A 291 23.06 -5.72 -10.39
CA THR A 291 24.32 -6.31 -9.89
C THR A 291 25.28 -5.24 -9.37
N HIS A 292 26.27 -5.67 -8.57
CA HIS A 292 27.36 -4.79 -8.13
C HIS A 292 28.29 -4.36 -9.28
N LEU A 293 28.33 -5.16 -10.36
CA LEU A 293 29.20 -4.93 -11.52
C LEU A 293 28.60 -3.91 -12.49
N ALA A 294 27.27 -3.86 -12.59
CA ALA A 294 26.58 -2.85 -13.37
C ALA A 294 26.64 -1.49 -12.67
N VAL A 295 27.14 -0.48 -13.36
CA VAL A 295 27.32 0.88 -12.83
C VAL A 295 26.56 1.88 -13.68
N TYR A 296 25.83 2.77 -13.01
CA TYR A 296 25.03 3.82 -13.62
C TYR A 296 25.48 5.19 -13.10
N THR A 297 25.29 6.21 -13.92
CA THR A 297 25.49 7.63 -13.57
C THR A 297 24.23 8.42 -13.90
N LEU A 298 24.09 9.61 -13.31
CA LEU A 298 22.99 10.51 -13.62
C LEU A 298 23.14 11.05 -15.05
N SER A 299 22.07 10.98 -15.82
CA SER A 299 22.00 11.66 -17.11
C SER A 299 21.84 13.17 -16.90
N GLN A 300 22.02 13.96 -17.96
CA GLN A 300 21.72 15.41 -17.90
C GLN A 300 20.25 15.65 -17.52
N ARG A 301 19.32 14.88 -18.08
CA ARG A 301 17.89 15.02 -17.78
C ARG A 301 17.56 14.64 -16.33
N GLY A 302 18.19 13.58 -15.80
CA GLY A 302 18.04 13.20 -14.40
C GLY A 302 18.57 14.30 -13.47
N GLN A 303 19.68 14.93 -13.84
CA GLN A 303 20.25 16.08 -13.14
C GLN A 303 19.29 17.27 -13.12
N ASP A 304 18.77 17.65 -14.29
CA ASP A 304 17.84 18.77 -14.45
C ASP A 304 16.56 18.56 -13.63
N LEU A 305 16.06 17.32 -13.56
CA LEU A 305 14.88 16.97 -12.78
C LEU A 305 15.11 17.19 -11.27
N ILE A 306 16.28 16.81 -10.76
CA ILE A 306 16.66 17.00 -9.35
C ILE A 306 16.94 18.48 -9.03
N GLU A 307 17.54 19.22 -9.97
CA GLU A 307 17.83 20.65 -9.79
C GLU A 307 16.57 21.52 -9.86
N ASN A 308 15.64 21.19 -10.76
CA ASN A 308 14.34 21.87 -10.83
C ASN A 308 13.48 21.63 -9.59
N SER A 309 13.59 20.44 -9.00
CA SER A 309 12.86 20.10 -7.77
C SER A 309 13.50 20.67 -6.49
N SER A 310 14.75 21.14 -6.55
CA SER A 310 15.43 21.81 -5.44
C SER A 310 15.43 23.35 -5.55
N SER A 311 15.29 23.91 -6.75
CA SER A 311 15.28 25.36 -7.02
C SER A 311 13.94 26.06 -6.72
N SER A 312 12.83 25.32 -6.53
CA SER A 312 11.59 25.90 -5.97
C SER A 312 11.82 26.52 -4.58
N ARG A 313 12.90 26.12 -3.89
CA ARG A 313 13.21 26.55 -2.51
C ARG A 313 13.89 27.92 -2.38
N CYS A 314 14.22 28.61 -3.48
CA CYS A 314 14.95 29.89 -3.43
C CYS A 314 14.25 31.09 -4.09
N SER A 315 12.99 30.96 -4.50
CA SER A 315 12.22 32.07 -5.10
C SER A 315 11.21 32.71 -4.14
N SER A 316 11.49 32.70 -2.83
CA SER A 316 10.79 33.53 -1.84
C SER A 316 11.55 34.80 -1.50
N GLN A 317 12.00 35.54 -2.54
CA GLN A 317 12.43 36.92 -2.35
C GLN A 317 12.00 37.81 -3.52
N GLY A 318 10.84 38.43 -3.30
CA GLY A 318 10.44 39.74 -3.81
C GLY A 318 10.53 39.98 -5.31
N LYS A 319 9.38 39.88 -5.99
CA LYS A 319 8.94 40.88 -6.97
C LYS A 319 7.42 40.84 -7.09
N THR A 320 6.78 41.84 -6.50
CA THR A 320 5.45 42.29 -6.87
C THR A 320 5.52 42.81 -8.29
N ASP A 321 5.04 42.03 -9.26
CA ASP A 321 4.64 42.57 -10.57
C ASP A 321 3.20 42.16 -10.85
N SER A 322 2.33 43.13 -10.63
CA SER A 322 0.99 43.18 -11.18
C SER A 322 1.06 43.27 -12.70
N SER A 323 0.56 42.26 -13.42
CA SER A 323 -0.41 42.44 -14.53
C SER A 323 -0.67 41.15 -15.33
N THR A 324 -1.92 40.71 -15.22
CA THR A 324 -2.80 40.31 -16.34
C THR A 324 -2.45 39.07 -17.16
N SER A 325 -3.13 37.96 -16.85
CA SER A 325 -3.88 37.20 -17.86
C SER A 325 -5.15 36.59 -17.26
N LYS A 326 -6.30 37.18 -17.62
CA LYS A 326 -7.65 36.64 -17.44
C LYS A 326 -7.81 35.32 -18.20
N GLY A 327 -8.60 34.39 -17.66
CA GLY A 327 -9.42 33.49 -18.49
C GLY A 327 -9.24 31.98 -18.33
N GLY A 328 -8.77 31.47 -17.18
CA GLY A 328 -8.96 30.05 -16.85
C GLY A 328 -10.27 29.89 -16.08
N VAL A 329 -11.21 29.09 -16.59
CA VAL A 329 -12.33 28.61 -15.77
C VAL A 329 -11.71 27.97 -14.52
N THR A 330 -12.00 28.50 -13.33
CA THR A 330 -11.55 27.88 -12.07
C THR A 330 -12.16 26.48 -12.04
N GLU A 331 -11.38 25.48 -12.44
CA GLU A 331 -11.83 24.11 -12.53
C GLU A 331 -12.38 23.69 -11.16
N SER A 332 -13.61 23.20 -11.13
CA SER A 332 -14.27 22.82 -9.89
C SER A 332 -13.43 21.75 -9.18
N ASN A 333 -13.36 21.79 -7.86
CA ASN A 333 -12.64 20.77 -7.09
C ASN A 333 -13.12 19.35 -7.38
N ARG A 334 -14.37 19.19 -7.82
CA ARG A 334 -14.91 17.92 -8.33
C ARG A 334 -14.14 17.40 -9.55
N LEU A 335 -13.91 18.23 -10.57
CA LEU A 335 -13.19 17.85 -11.78
C LEU A 335 -11.71 17.55 -11.46
N LYS A 336 -11.11 18.36 -10.57
CA LYS A 336 -9.75 18.11 -10.07
C LYS A 336 -9.64 16.76 -9.37
N LEU A 337 -10.62 16.41 -8.53
CA LEU A 337 -10.67 15.11 -7.88
C LEU A 337 -10.84 13.98 -8.90
N GLU A 338 -11.72 14.12 -9.89
CA GLU A 338 -11.87 13.13 -10.97
C GLU A 338 -10.53 12.90 -11.71
N LYS A 339 -9.80 13.98 -12.01
CA LYS A 339 -8.47 13.89 -12.63
C LYS A 339 -7.45 13.18 -11.74
N ILE A 340 -7.39 13.52 -10.45
CA ILE A 340 -6.51 12.88 -9.47
C ILE A 340 -6.84 11.39 -9.32
N LEU A 341 -8.12 11.04 -9.32
CA LEU A 341 -8.57 9.65 -9.21
C LEU A 341 -8.33 8.84 -10.48
N GLN A 342 -8.16 9.46 -11.65
CA GLN A 342 -7.84 8.77 -12.91
C GLN A 342 -6.34 8.58 -13.11
N ASP A 343 -5.53 9.57 -12.73
CA ASP A 343 -4.08 9.57 -12.90
C ASP A 343 -3.38 8.85 -11.72
N PRO A 344 -2.68 7.71 -11.94
CA PRO A 344 -1.99 6.99 -10.88
C PRO A 344 -0.93 7.82 -10.15
N THR A 345 -0.19 8.70 -10.83
CA THR A 345 0.84 9.51 -10.17
C THR A 345 0.19 10.51 -9.21
N LEU A 346 -0.87 11.17 -9.64
CA LEU A 346 -1.60 12.10 -8.78
C LEU A 346 -2.29 11.37 -7.62
N ARG A 347 -2.85 10.18 -7.88
CA ARG A 347 -3.46 9.34 -6.84
C ARG A 347 -2.43 8.90 -5.80
N LEU A 348 -1.21 8.58 -6.21
CA LEU A 348 -0.09 8.25 -5.31
C LEU A 348 0.18 9.41 -4.35
N LEU A 349 0.38 10.61 -4.89
CA LEU A 349 0.66 11.81 -4.10
C LEU A 349 -0.51 12.16 -3.18
N PHE A 350 -1.74 12.06 -3.69
CA PHE A 350 -2.95 12.31 -2.93
C PHE A 350 -3.11 11.31 -1.78
N ARG A 351 -2.86 10.02 -1.99
CA ARG A 351 -2.91 9.00 -0.94
C ARG A 351 -1.87 9.26 0.15
N GLU A 352 -0.64 9.64 -0.21
CA GLU A 352 0.39 9.99 0.78
C GLU A 352 -0.04 11.18 1.64
N ASN A 353 -0.60 12.22 1.02
CA ASN A 353 -1.13 13.37 1.76
C ASN A 353 -2.29 12.96 2.68
N LEU A 354 -3.26 12.18 2.19
CA LEU A 354 -4.36 11.68 3.01
C LEU A 354 -3.87 10.82 4.18
N ARG A 355 -2.82 10.03 3.99
CA ARG A 355 -2.20 9.25 5.08
C ARG A 355 -1.58 10.17 6.12
N SER A 356 -0.91 11.26 5.70
CA SER A 356 -0.33 12.24 6.63
C SER A 356 -1.39 13.00 7.44
N THR A 357 -2.59 13.17 6.90
CA THR A 357 -3.71 13.83 7.58
C THR A 357 -4.67 12.86 8.26
N TYR A 358 -4.36 11.56 8.30
CA TYR A 358 -5.23 10.51 8.86
C TYR A 358 -6.63 10.46 8.23
N CYS A 359 -6.72 10.59 6.90
CA CYS A 359 -7.96 10.53 6.12
C CYS A 359 -7.90 9.52 4.95
N GLU A 360 -6.94 8.59 4.96
CA GLU A 360 -6.73 7.59 3.89
C GLU A 360 -7.94 6.65 3.72
N GLU A 361 -8.73 6.44 4.77
CA GLU A 361 -9.95 5.64 4.73
C GLU A 361 -10.98 6.15 3.72
N THR A 362 -11.04 7.46 3.46
CA THR A 362 -11.99 8.04 2.49
C THR A 362 -11.70 7.57 1.06
N LEU A 363 -10.44 7.65 0.64
CA LEU A 363 -9.99 7.14 -0.67
C LEU A 363 -10.13 5.62 -0.74
N ALA A 364 -9.71 4.89 0.29
CA ALA A 364 -9.76 3.44 0.30
C ALA A 364 -11.19 2.88 0.30
N PHE A 365 -12.16 3.59 0.91
CA PHE A 365 -13.57 3.28 0.81
C PHE A 365 -14.08 3.52 -0.61
N TYR A 366 -13.75 4.68 -1.20
CA TYR A 366 -14.17 5.02 -2.56
C TYR A 366 -13.70 3.98 -3.57
N GLU A 367 -12.43 3.58 -3.53
CA GLU A 367 -11.86 2.57 -4.45
C GLU A 367 -12.55 1.20 -4.30
N GLN A 368 -12.75 0.73 -3.07
CA GLN A 368 -13.41 -0.56 -2.83
C GLN A 368 -14.91 -0.53 -3.15
N ALA A 369 -15.58 0.59 -2.92
CA ALA A 369 -16.97 0.76 -3.29
C ALA A 369 -17.15 0.82 -4.81
N ASP A 370 -16.25 1.49 -5.54
CA ASP A 370 -16.30 1.58 -7.01
C ASP A 370 -16.09 0.22 -7.68
N GLU A 371 -15.07 -0.54 -7.25
CA GLU A 371 -14.83 -1.93 -7.70
C GLU A 371 -16.07 -2.80 -7.44
N PHE A 372 -16.61 -2.76 -6.22
CA PHE A 372 -17.81 -3.50 -5.86
C PHE A 372 -19.03 -3.12 -6.71
N ILE A 373 -19.27 -1.82 -6.93
CA ILE A 373 -20.42 -1.33 -7.70
C ILE A 373 -20.30 -1.79 -9.17
N GLN A 374 -19.10 -1.78 -9.74
CA GLN A 374 -18.86 -2.25 -11.10
C GLN A 374 -19.14 -3.76 -11.23
N ASP A 375 -18.65 -4.56 -10.29
CA ASP A 375 -18.84 -6.01 -10.28
C ASP A 375 -20.30 -6.38 -10.02
N ALA A 376 -20.98 -5.66 -9.12
CA ALA A 376 -22.40 -5.85 -8.84
C ALA A 376 -23.27 -5.51 -10.04
N LYS A 377 -23.02 -4.38 -10.73
CA LYS A 377 -23.75 -4.02 -11.95
C LYS A 377 -23.59 -5.08 -13.04
N THR A 378 -22.38 -5.56 -13.26
CA THR A 378 -22.08 -6.62 -14.25
C THR A 378 -22.79 -7.93 -13.91
N THR A 379 -22.76 -8.33 -12.64
CA THR A 379 -23.42 -9.57 -12.17
C THR A 379 -24.93 -9.46 -12.29
N LEU A 380 -25.53 -8.33 -11.91
CA LEU A 380 -26.97 -8.08 -12.01
C LEU A 380 -27.48 -8.09 -13.46
N GLU A 381 -26.66 -7.65 -14.43
CA GLU A 381 -26.96 -7.80 -15.86
C GLU A 381 -26.91 -9.27 -16.32
N GLY A 382 -25.98 -10.06 -15.78
CA GLY A 382 -25.88 -11.50 -16.00
C GLY A 382 -27.08 -12.28 -15.46
N VAL A 383 -27.53 -11.96 -14.25
CA VAL A 383 -28.73 -12.57 -13.63
C VAL A 383 -29.97 -12.33 -14.49
N LYS A 384 -30.15 -11.11 -15.03
CA LYS A 384 -31.27 -10.80 -15.95
C LYS A 384 -31.26 -11.63 -17.23
N LYS A 385 -30.09 -12.12 -17.66
CA LYS A 385 -29.92 -12.99 -18.84
C LYS A 385 -30.07 -14.48 -18.52
N GLY A 386 -30.30 -14.86 -17.25
CA GLY A 386 -30.55 -16.25 -16.83
C GLY A 386 -29.30 -17.10 -16.64
N ASP A 387 -28.13 -16.50 -16.39
CA ASP A 387 -26.88 -17.23 -16.15
C ASP A 387 -26.81 -17.75 -14.70
N LYS A 388 -26.66 -19.08 -14.54
CA LYS A 388 -26.56 -19.73 -13.23
C LYS A 388 -25.29 -19.33 -12.46
N THR A 389 -24.22 -18.96 -13.15
CA THR A 389 -22.97 -18.52 -12.51
C THR A 389 -23.12 -17.15 -11.82
N ALA A 390 -24.09 -16.35 -12.28
CA ALA A 390 -24.35 -15.03 -11.73
C ALA A 390 -24.99 -15.07 -10.33
N ASP A 391 -25.75 -16.12 -10.00
CA ASP A 391 -26.34 -16.30 -8.67
C ASP A 391 -25.27 -16.67 -7.62
N GLU A 392 -24.28 -17.49 -7.99
CA GLU A 392 -23.12 -17.78 -7.12
C GLU A 392 -22.26 -16.52 -6.90
N ASN A 393 -22.00 -15.76 -7.96
CA ASN A 393 -21.28 -14.49 -7.87
C ASN A 393 -22.03 -13.45 -7.03
N ALA A 394 -23.37 -13.42 -7.08
CA ALA A 394 -24.18 -12.52 -6.26
C ALA A 394 -24.00 -12.80 -4.76
N ASN A 395 -23.87 -14.08 -4.36
CA ASN A 395 -23.56 -14.45 -2.99
C ASN A 395 -22.18 -13.99 -2.54
N GLU A 396 -21.16 -14.15 -3.39
CA GLU A 396 -19.82 -13.68 -3.09
C GLU A 396 -19.81 -12.15 -2.92
N LEU A 397 -20.48 -11.42 -3.81
CA LEU A 397 -20.61 -9.96 -3.72
C LEU A 397 -21.36 -9.52 -2.46
N LEU A 398 -22.45 -10.19 -2.08
CA LEU A 398 -23.12 -9.88 -0.81
C LEU A 398 -22.15 -10.07 0.37
N SER A 399 -21.35 -11.14 0.39
CA SER A 399 -20.31 -11.31 1.40
C SER A 399 -19.27 -10.19 1.36
N GLN A 400 -18.81 -9.76 0.18
CA GLN A 400 -17.88 -8.63 0.05
C GLN A 400 -18.50 -7.32 0.57
N SER A 401 -19.79 -7.12 0.37
CA SER A 401 -20.50 -5.94 0.86
C SER A 401 -20.55 -5.87 2.40
N HIS A 402 -20.66 -7.02 3.08
CA HIS A 402 -20.52 -7.08 4.54
C HIS A 402 -19.11 -6.73 5.00
N ILE A 403 -18.07 -7.12 4.25
CA ILE A 403 -16.68 -6.74 4.55
C ILE A 403 -16.53 -5.22 4.44
N ILE A 404 -17.00 -4.60 3.35
CA ILE A 404 -16.97 -3.14 3.17
C ILE A 404 -17.73 -2.44 4.30
N PHE A 405 -18.91 -2.95 4.66
CA PHE A 405 -19.71 -2.40 5.75
C PHE A 405 -18.97 -2.45 7.09
N ASN A 406 -18.44 -3.61 7.49
CA ASN A 406 -17.71 -3.76 8.75
C ASN A 406 -16.40 -2.93 8.76
N THR A 407 -15.77 -2.75 7.61
CA THR A 407 -14.49 -2.03 7.50
C THR A 407 -14.67 -0.50 7.51
N PHE A 408 -15.74 0.04 6.91
CA PHE A 408 -15.86 1.49 6.68
C PHE A 408 -17.13 2.13 7.21
N VAL A 409 -18.23 1.38 7.34
CA VAL A 409 -19.55 1.96 7.64
C VAL A 409 -20.00 1.67 9.07
N ALA A 410 -19.63 0.51 9.60
CA ALA A 410 -19.99 0.10 10.94
C ALA A 410 -19.47 1.11 11.99
N PRO A 411 -20.30 1.50 12.97
CA PRO A 411 -19.90 2.44 14.00
C PRO A 411 -18.75 1.86 14.84
N GLY A 412 -17.77 2.69 15.14
CA GLY A 412 -16.58 2.27 15.89
C GLY A 412 -15.60 1.44 15.06
N SER A 413 -15.79 1.35 13.74
CA SER A 413 -14.80 0.77 12.86
C SER A 413 -13.54 1.64 12.83
N PRO A 414 -12.33 1.06 12.85
CA PRO A 414 -11.06 1.81 12.81
C PRO A 414 -10.90 2.70 11.58
N ARG A 415 -11.62 2.40 10.50
CA ARG A 415 -11.62 3.15 9.24
C ARG A 415 -13.00 3.71 8.91
N GLU A 416 -13.76 4.08 9.93
CA GLU A 416 -15.11 4.62 9.77
C GLU A 416 -15.11 5.89 8.89
N VAL A 417 -15.88 5.85 7.79
CA VAL A 417 -16.04 7.01 6.92
C VAL A 417 -17.13 7.96 7.40
N ASN A 418 -16.89 9.24 7.19
CA ASN A 418 -17.85 10.29 7.53
C ASN A 418 -18.97 10.36 6.48
N ILE A 419 -20.11 9.72 6.78
CA ILE A 419 -21.32 9.72 5.97
C ILE A 419 -22.54 10.14 6.81
N ASN A 420 -23.60 10.60 6.14
CA ASN A 420 -24.82 11.01 6.82
C ASN A 420 -25.42 9.86 7.65
N HIS A 421 -25.87 10.17 8.87
CA HIS A 421 -26.47 9.23 9.80
C HIS A 421 -27.63 8.42 9.21
N GLN A 422 -28.50 9.04 8.39
CA GLN A 422 -29.62 8.34 7.77
C GLN A 422 -29.15 7.27 6.77
N LEU A 423 -28.14 7.56 5.94
CA LEU A 423 -27.56 6.58 5.01
C LEU A 423 -26.94 5.41 5.77
N ARG A 424 -26.29 5.69 6.90
CA ARG A 424 -25.70 4.67 7.78
C ARG A 424 -26.76 3.76 8.41
N LEU A 425 -27.87 4.34 8.87
CA LEU A 425 -28.99 3.56 9.40
C LEU A 425 -29.59 2.67 8.30
N SER A 426 -29.80 3.19 7.09
CA SER A 426 -30.32 2.40 5.98
C SER A 426 -29.39 1.25 5.58
N LEU A 427 -28.07 1.48 5.56
CA LEU A 427 -27.08 0.42 5.29
C LEU A 427 -27.06 -0.63 6.41
N SER A 428 -27.06 -0.20 7.67
CA SER A 428 -27.08 -1.11 8.83
C SER A 428 -28.34 -1.97 8.85
N ASP A 429 -29.50 -1.37 8.59
CA ASP A 429 -30.78 -2.05 8.56
C ASP A 429 -30.80 -3.14 7.49
N ARG A 430 -30.32 -2.83 6.27
CA ARG A 430 -30.28 -3.79 5.17
C ARG A 430 -29.27 -4.90 5.39
N MET A 431 -28.08 -4.59 5.90
CA MET A 431 -27.08 -5.61 6.22
C MET A 431 -27.52 -6.55 7.34
N THR A 432 -28.39 -6.09 8.25
CA THR A 432 -28.89 -6.91 9.36
C THR A 432 -30.18 -7.67 9.00
N LYS A 433 -31.05 -7.10 8.16
CA LYS A 433 -32.34 -7.69 7.74
C LYS A 433 -32.26 -8.63 6.53
N ALA A 434 -31.13 -8.71 5.84
CA ALA A 434 -30.90 -9.56 4.66
C ALA A 434 -31.10 -11.08 4.88
N GLN A 435 -31.49 -11.53 6.08
CA GLN A 435 -31.82 -12.93 6.37
C GLN A 435 -33.27 -13.16 6.80
N ALA A 436 -34.06 -12.11 7.02
CA ALA A 436 -35.41 -12.21 7.60
C ALA A 436 -36.56 -12.09 6.58
N GLN A 437 -36.28 -11.73 5.33
CA GLN A 437 -37.30 -11.57 4.28
C GLN A 437 -37.05 -12.52 3.10
N ASP A 438 -38.13 -13.04 2.51
CA ASP A 438 -38.16 -13.88 1.30
C ASP A 438 -37.71 -13.13 0.01
N SER A 439 -36.84 -12.11 0.13
CA SER A 439 -36.29 -11.35 -0.99
C SER A 439 -35.22 -12.15 -1.72
N THR A 440 -35.26 -12.14 -3.05
CA THR A 440 -34.21 -12.77 -3.86
C THR A 440 -32.86 -12.10 -3.58
N GLN A 441 -31.77 -12.88 -3.59
CA GLN A 441 -30.42 -12.36 -3.34
C GLN A 441 -30.02 -11.26 -4.33
N ALA A 442 -30.53 -11.35 -5.57
CA ALA A 442 -30.35 -10.32 -6.59
C ALA A 442 -31.01 -8.99 -6.21
N ASP A 443 -32.17 -9.01 -5.55
CA ASP A 443 -32.83 -7.78 -5.11
C ASP A 443 -32.12 -7.15 -3.91
N MET A 444 -31.63 -7.97 -2.97
CA MET A 444 -30.77 -7.49 -1.88
C MET A 444 -29.49 -6.86 -2.41
N LEU A 445 -28.84 -7.49 -3.40
CA LEU A 445 -27.63 -6.95 -4.01
C LEU A 445 -27.89 -5.61 -4.72
N LYS A 446 -29.02 -5.47 -5.43
CA LYS A 446 -29.43 -4.18 -6.04
C LYS A 446 -29.59 -3.08 -4.99
N GLU A 447 -30.30 -3.37 -3.91
CA GLU A 447 -30.54 -2.40 -2.83
C GLU A 447 -29.22 -1.96 -2.19
N VAL A 448 -28.38 -2.92 -1.79
CA VAL A 448 -27.06 -2.64 -1.19
C VAL A 448 -26.17 -1.84 -2.13
N THR A 449 -26.17 -2.17 -3.43
CA THR A 449 -25.42 -1.43 -4.45
C THR A 449 -25.88 0.03 -4.54
N SER A 450 -27.19 0.28 -4.53
CA SER A 450 -27.73 1.66 -4.59
C SER A 450 -27.38 2.50 -3.35
N LEU A 451 -27.35 1.87 -2.17
CA LEU A 451 -26.97 2.53 -0.92
C LEU A 451 -25.46 2.83 -0.89
N LEU A 452 -24.62 1.87 -1.32
CA LEU A 452 -23.18 2.08 -1.43
C LEU A 452 -22.83 3.13 -2.49
N GLU A 453 -23.55 3.21 -3.61
CA GLU A 453 -23.40 4.27 -4.60
C GLU A 453 -23.74 5.65 -4.01
N SER A 454 -24.79 5.73 -3.20
CA SER A 454 -25.15 6.96 -2.48
C SER A 454 -24.08 7.37 -1.46
N ALA A 455 -23.52 6.41 -0.71
CA ALA A 455 -22.44 6.63 0.24
C ALA A 455 -21.13 7.04 -0.45
N SER A 456 -20.76 6.37 -1.55
CA SER A 456 -19.58 6.69 -2.37
C SER A 456 -19.67 8.12 -2.91
N ASN A 457 -20.83 8.52 -3.43
CA ASN A 457 -21.07 9.90 -3.89
C ASN A 457 -20.96 10.94 -2.76
N ALA A 458 -21.38 10.61 -1.54
CA ALA A 458 -21.23 11.49 -0.39
C ALA A 458 -19.76 11.66 0.00
N VAL A 459 -18.99 10.56 0.06
CA VAL A 459 -17.55 10.58 0.37
C VAL A 459 -16.77 11.31 -0.72
N PHE A 460 -17.13 11.11 -2.00
CA PHE A 460 -16.54 11.86 -3.11
C PHE A 460 -16.73 13.38 -2.94
N LYS A 461 -17.93 13.84 -2.59
CA LYS A 461 -18.21 15.27 -2.34
C LYS A 461 -17.43 15.79 -1.14
N LEU A 462 -17.26 14.97 -0.10
CA LEU A 462 -16.46 15.31 1.08
C LEU A 462 -14.99 15.48 0.71
N MET A 463 -14.41 14.53 -0.03
CA MET A 463 -13.03 14.64 -0.52
C MET A 463 -12.83 15.88 -1.40
N ALA A 464 -13.78 16.17 -2.31
CA ALA A 464 -13.71 17.33 -3.19
C ALA A 464 -13.81 18.67 -2.44
N SER A 465 -14.57 18.73 -1.35
CA SER A 465 -14.78 19.97 -0.59
C SER A 465 -13.70 20.22 0.47
N ASP A 466 -13.20 19.17 1.13
CA ASP A 466 -12.25 19.30 2.25
C ASP A 466 -10.83 18.84 1.90
N SER A 467 -10.68 17.63 1.36
CA SER A 467 -9.37 17.03 1.10
C SER A 467 -8.62 17.70 -0.06
N ILE A 468 -9.31 18.07 -1.13
CA ILE A 468 -8.68 18.70 -2.31
C ILE A 468 -8.07 20.07 -1.99
N PRO A 469 -8.76 21.02 -1.34
CA PRO A 469 -8.13 22.28 -0.95
C PRO A 469 -6.92 22.08 -0.04
N LYS A 470 -6.99 21.14 0.91
CA LYS A 470 -5.87 20.80 1.81
C LYS A 470 -4.68 20.21 1.03
N PHE A 471 -4.96 19.38 0.05
CA PHE A 471 -3.93 18.79 -0.82
C PHE A 471 -3.22 19.85 -1.66
N LEU A 472 -3.98 20.73 -2.33
CA LEU A 472 -3.41 21.76 -3.20
C LEU A 472 -2.68 22.88 -2.45
N ASN A 473 -3.09 23.17 -1.22
CA ASN A 473 -2.45 24.19 -0.38
C ASN A 473 -1.31 23.63 0.51
N ASN A 474 -1.00 22.33 0.41
CA ASN A 474 0.09 21.75 1.19
C ASN A 474 1.43 22.01 0.50
N PRO A 475 2.35 22.80 1.09
CA PRO A 475 3.63 23.15 0.47
C PRO A 475 4.51 21.92 0.20
N ALA A 476 4.38 20.85 1.01
CA ALA A 476 5.12 19.61 0.77
C ALA A 476 4.63 18.86 -0.48
N VAL A 477 3.35 19.01 -0.83
CA VAL A 477 2.73 18.41 -2.01
C VAL A 477 3.01 19.26 -3.25
N GLU A 478 3.06 20.58 -3.11
CA GLU A 478 3.38 21.49 -4.22
C GLU A 478 4.73 21.12 -4.87
N ASP A 479 5.76 20.92 -4.06
CA ASP A 479 7.08 20.44 -4.53
C ASP A 479 6.98 19.09 -5.27
N GLN A 480 6.11 18.19 -4.82
CA GLN A 480 5.92 16.87 -5.42
C GLN A 480 5.09 16.91 -6.71
N LEU A 481 4.11 17.83 -6.81
CA LEU A 481 3.32 18.06 -8.02
C LEU A 481 4.19 18.64 -9.13
N VAL A 482 5.09 19.57 -8.78
CA VAL A 482 6.10 20.10 -9.71
C VAL A 482 7.02 18.98 -10.20
N GLN A 483 7.45 18.08 -9.31
CA GLN A 483 8.25 16.89 -9.66
C GLN A 483 7.52 15.93 -10.61
N ALA A 484 6.20 15.77 -10.45
CA ALA A 484 5.38 14.95 -11.33
C ALA A 484 5.11 15.59 -12.72
N GLY A 485 5.62 16.80 -12.97
CA GLY A 485 5.39 17.53 -14.22
C GLY A 485 3.95 18.05 -14.35
N VAL A 486 3.18 18.06 -13.25
CA VAL A 486 1.80 18.56 -13.21
C VAL A 486 1.84 20.02 -12.80
N ARG A 487 1.73 20.91 -13.79
CA ARG A 487 1.58 22.37 -13.59
C ARG A 487 0.13 22.79 -13.49
#